data_AF-A0A653G3Q6-F1
#
_entry.id   AF-A0A653G3Q6-F1
#
_cell.length_a   1.000
_cell.length_b   1.000
_cell.length_c   1.000
_cell.angle_alpha   90.00
_cell.angle_beta   90.00
_cell.angle_gamma   90.00
#
_symmetry.space_group_name_H-M   'P 1'
#
loop_
_entity.id
_entity.type
_entity.pdbx_description
1 polymer ?
#
loop_
_entity_poly.entity_id
_entity_poly.type
_entity_poly.pdbx_seq_one_letter_code
_entity_poly.pdbx_strand_id
1 'polypeptide(L)'
;MKNIIIKKISKEISKNVFTEPQVIYILVLIRKILKEHDHSYKNYPILSFFCDWSVHAQMDRVAAKKMLDIVQDFYRGLDRYLGIRKNTSFFPFVMLIVLRKELKLFFSRNNLPLMLIDDDKKWERFLFLILRVIIDCPLISNSGYIREGRFINFKHKKNIIFKLKLRDGNTQTFISKNKNDFIKTDID
;
A
#
# COMPACT_ATOMS: atom_id res chain seq x y z
N MET A 1 -24.31 13.38 -2.70
CA MET A 1 -23.30 12.70 -3.56
C MET A 1 -22.51 11.62 -2.82
N LYS A 2 -21.87 11.91 -1.67
CA LYS A 2 -21.15 10.93 -0.82
C LYS A 2 -21.92 9.63 -0.55
N ASN A 3 -23.19 9.70 -0.14
CA ASN A 3 -24.01 8.51 0.15
C ASN A 3 -24.17 7.58 -1.07
N ILE A 4 -24.22 8.13 -2.29
CA ILE A 4 -24.28 7.34 -3.53
C ILE A 4 -22.96 6.59 -3.75
N ILE A 5 -21.83 7.24 -3.46
CA ILE A 5 -20.50 6.63 -3.55
C ILE A 5 -20.37 5.51 -2.51
N ILE A 6 -20.80 5.73 -1.27
CA ILE A 6 -20.81 4.69 -0.21
C ILE A 6 -21.66 3.49 -0.63
N LYS A 7 -22.87 3.72 -1.19
CA LYS A 7 -23.71 2.64 -1.73
C LYS A 7 -23.00 1.85 -2.84
N LYS A 8 -22.27 2.52 -3.72
CA LYS A 8 -21.46 1.87 -4.77
C LYS A 8 -20.33 1.02 -4.18
N ILE A 9 -19.60 1.54 -3.18
CA ILE A 9 -18.56 0.76 -2.48
C ILE A 9 -19.19 -0.47 -1.83
N SER A 10 -20.27 -0.29 -1.07
CA SER A 10 -21.00 -1.37 -0.39
C SER A 10 -21.42 -2.48 -1.38
N LYS A 11 -22.01 -2.10 -2.52
CA LYS A 11 -22.40 -3.04 -3.58
C LYS A 11 -21.22 -3.86 -4.10
N GLU A 12 -20.05 -3.25 -4.30
CA GLU A 12 -18.87 -3.97 -4.78
C GLU A 12 -18.27 -4.89 -3.72
N ILE A 13 -18.19 -4.42 -2.47
CA ILE A 13 -17.56 -5.22 -1.40
C ILE A 13 -18.41 -6.42 -0.96
N SER A 14 -19.73 -6.37 -1.20
CA SER A 14 -20.65 -7.48 -0.94
C SER A 14 -20.64 -8.57 -2.01
N LYS A 15 -19.87 -8.41 -3.10
CA LYS A 15 -19.77 -9.44 -4.14
C LYS A 15 -18.89 -10.60 -3.68
N ASN A 16 -19.27 -11.82 -4.08
CA ASN A 16 -18.53 -13.03 -3.74
C ASN A 16 -17.17 -13.14 -4.44
N VAL A 17 -17.02 -12.49 -5.61
CA VAL A 17 -15.79 -12.51 -6.41
C VAL A 17 -15.26 -11.08 -6.56
N PHE A 18 -13.97 -10.94 -6.27
CA PHE A 18 -13.20 -9.72 -6.49
C PHE A 18 -12.17 -9.92 -7.62
N THR A 19 -12.09 -8.90 -8.46
CA THR A 19 -11.17 -8.77 -9.59
C THR A 19 -10.35 -7.48 -9.45
N GLU A 20 -9.24 -7.36 -10.17
CA GLU A 20 -8.43 -6.13 -10.18
C GLU A 20 -9.23 -4.88 -10.58
N PRO A 21 -10.08 -4.91 -11.63
CA PRO A 21 -10.92 -3.75 -11.97
C PRO A 21 -11.84 -3.32 -10.82
N GLN A 22 -12.39 -4.27 -10.06
CA GLN A 22 -13.24 -3.94 -8.91
C GLN A 22 -12.44 -3.28 -7.79
N VAL A 23 -11.22 -3.76 -7.53
CA VAL A 23 -10.34 -3.13 -6.54
C VAL A 23 -9.97 -1.70 -6.95
N ILE A 24 -9.59 -1.49 -8.22
CA ILE A 24 -9.33 -0.14 -8.75
C ILE A 24 -10.56 0.74 -8.55
N TYR A 25 -11.74 0.26 -8.93
CA TYR A 25 -12.98 1.01 -8.80
C TYR A 25 -13.27 1.37 -7.33
N ILE A 26 -13.11 0.44 -6.39
CA ILE A 26 -13.26 0.71 -4.96
C ILE A 26 -12.27 1.79 -4.49
N LEU A 27 -10.98 1.67 -4.83
CA LEU A 27 -9.95 2.64 -4.44
C LEU A 27 -10.22 4.03 -5.02
N VAL A 28 -10.71 4.12 -6.26
CA VAL A 28 -11.15 5.37 -6.88
C VAL A 28 -12.32 6.00 -6.11
N LEU A 29 -13.31 5.21 -5.72
CA LEU A 29 -14.45 5.71 -4.95
C LEU A 29 -14.04 6.17 -3.55
N ILE A 30 -13.13 5.45 -2.89
CA ILE A 30 -12.55 5.86 -1.60
C ILE A 30 -11.79 7.18 -1.76
N ARG A 31 -10.96 7.32 -2.81
CA ARG A 31 -10.23 8.56 -3.12
C ARG A 31 -11.17 9.76 -3.21
N LYS A 32 -12.30 9.61 -3.91
CA LYS A 32 -13.31 10.68 -4.03
C LYS A 32 -13.86 11.09 -2.67
N ILE A 33 -14.18 10.13 -1.79
CA ILE A 33 -14.67 10.46 -0.44
C ILE A 33 -13.58 11.19 0.35
N LEU A 34 -12.35 10.67 0.37
CA LEU A 34 -11.25 11.23 1.16
C LEU A 34 -10.83 12.64 0.72
N LYS A 35 -10.80 12.91 -0.59
CA LYS A 35 -10.28 14.16 -1.14
C LYS A 35 -11.37 15.20 -1.42
N GLU A 36 -12.51 14.79 -1.96
CA GLU A 36 -13.53 15.72 -2.49
C GLU A 36 -14.70 15.94 -1.53
N HIS A 37 -14.99 14.99 -0.63
CA HIS A 37 -16.15 15.10 0.26
C HIS A 37 -15.79 15.43 1.70
N ASP A 38 -14.84 14.70 2.28
CA ASP A 38 -14.55 14.82 3.71
C ASP A 38 -13.29 15.65 3.99
N HIS A 39 -12.48 15.92 2.95
CA HIS A 39 -11.12 16.47 3.06
C HIS A 39 -10.27 15.76 4.13
N SER A 40 -10.57 14.48 4.38
CA SER A 40 -10.03 13.67 5.48
C SER A 40 -8.83 12.85 5.07
N TYR A 41 -8.31 13.01 3.85
CA TYR A 41 -7.13 12.29 3.34
C TYR A 41 -5.90 12.36 4.28
N LYS A 42 -5.78 13.44 5.08
CA LYS A 42 -4.72 13.58 6.10
C LYS A 42 -4.88 12.60 7.27
N ASN A 43 -6.11 12.16 7.56
CA ASN A 43 -6.43 11.17 8.59
C ASN A 43 -6.21 9.72 8.10
N TYR A 44 -6.02 9.54 6.80
CA TYR A 44 -5.85 8.26 6.13
C TYR A 44 -4.68 8.30 5.14
N PRO A 45 -3.46 8.65 5.59
CA PRO A 45 -2.33 8.90 4.70
C PRO A 45 -1.93 7.68 3.88
N ILE A 46 -1.95 6.47 4.46
CA ILE A 46 -1.56 5.25 3.76
C ILE A 46 -2.65 4.81 2.78
N LEU A 47 -3.92 4.83 3.19
CA LEU A 47 -5.04 4.52 2.32
C LEU A 47 -5.12 5.51 1.15
N SER A 48 -4.96 6.82 1.42
CA SER A 48 -4.90 7.84 0.37
C SER A 48 -3.74 7.59 -0.59
N PHE A 49 -2.58 7.15 -0.07
CA PHE A 49 -1.42 6.82 -0.90
C PHE A 49 -1.71 5.63 -1.83
N PHE A 50 -2.28 4.54 -1.34
CA PHE A 50 -2.66 3.39 -2.18
C PHE A 50 -3.77 3.75 -3.19
N CYS A 51 -4.72 4.60 -2.80
CA CYS A 51 -5.73 5.12 -3.72
C CYS A 51 -5.10 5.90 -4.87
N ASP A 52 -4.08 6.71 -4.58
CA ASP A 52 -3.34 7.44 -5.62
C ASP A 52 -2.52 6.49 -6.48
N TRP A 53 -1.76 5.58 -5.86
CA TRP A 53 -0.90 4.64 -6.57
C TRP A 53 -1.68 3.75 -7.55
N SER A 54 -2.90 3.32 -7.18
CA SER A 54 -3.74 2.45 -8.03
C SER A 54 -4.14 3.02 -9.39
N VAL A 55 -3.99 4.33 -9.60
CA VAL A 55 -4.40 5.02 -10.85
C VAL A 55 -3.25 5.75 -11.54
N HIS A 56 -2.02 5.60 -11.04
CA HIS A 56 -0.85 6.26 -11.59
C HIS A 56 0.16 5.23 -12.08
N ALA A 57 0.55 5.32 -13.36
CA ALA A 57 1.57 4.44 -13.95
C ALA A 57 2.93 4.55 -13.24
N GLN A 58 3.23 5.73 -12.67
CA GLN A 58 4.34 5.97 -11.77
C GLN A 58 3.92 6.97 -10.69
N MET A 59 4.51 6.86 -9.51
CA MET A 59 4.35 7.83 -8.43
C MET A 59 5.65 8.62 -8.33
N ASP A 60 5.65 9.88 -8.76
CA ASP A 60 6.83 10.75 -8.84
C ASP A 60 6.66 12.07 -8.06
N ARG A 61 5.51 12.24 -7.41
CA ARG A 61 5.14 13.46 -6.69
C ARG A 61 5.50 13.37 -5.21
N VAL A 62 5.14 14.41 -4.45
CA VAL A 62 5.41 14.58 -3.02
C VAL A 62 5.10 13.33 -2.18
N ALA A 63 4.02 12.60 -2.47
CA ALA A 63 3.65 11.40 -1.73
C ALA A 63 4.65 10.24 -1.95
N ALA A 64 5.14 10.07 -3.19
CA ALA A 64 6.16 9.07 -3.51
C ALA A 64 7.49 9.40 -2.82
N LYS A 65 7.90 10.68 -2.90
CA LYS A 65 9.10 11.18 -2.23
C LYS A 65 9.03 10.93 -0.72
N LYS A 66 7.94 11.34 -0.06
CA LYS A 66 7.76 11.10 1.38
C LYS A 66 7.86 9.62 1.74
N MET A 67 7.29 8.75 0.91
CA MET A 67 7.37 7.30 1.13
C MET A 67 8.81 6.80 1.02
N LEU A 68 9.52 7.19 -0.05
CA LEU A 68 10.91 6.81 -0.26
C LEU A 68 11.87 7.41 0.77
N ASP A 69 11.60 8.61 1.28
CA ASP A 69 12.36 9.23 2.36
C ASP A 69 12.24 8.39 3.66
N ILE A 70 11.04 7.89 3.98
CA ILE A 70 10.87 6.99 5.15
C ILE A 70 11.57 5.64 4.92
N VAL A 71 11.48 5.07 3.71
CA VAL A 71 12.21 3.84 3.37
C VAL A 71 13.72 4.06 3.49
N GLN A 72 14.21 5.23 3.08
CA GLN A 72 15.61 5.60 3.17
C GLN A 72 16.08 5.75 4.62
N ASP A 73 15.29 6.41 5.47
CA ASP A 73 15.60 6.57 6.88
C ASP A 73 15.67 5.20 7.57
N PHE A 74 14.71 4.31 7.28
CA PHE A 74 14.74 2.91 7.73
C PHE A 74 16.01 2.19 7.22
N TYR A 75 16.31 2.31 5.93
CA TYR A 75 17.48 1.67 5.31
C TYR A 75 18.80 2.14 5.95
N ARG A 76 18.90 3.42 6.29
CA ARG A 76 20.09 4.01 6.92
C ARG A 76 20.16 3.76 8.44
N GLY A 77 19.19 3.06 9.03
CA GLY A 77 19.10 2.87 10.47
C GLY A 77 18.89 4.17 11.25
N LEU A 78 18.38 5.20 10.58
CA LEU A 78 18.06 6.51 11.14
C LEU A 78 16.63 6.47 11.69
N ASP A 79 16.42 5.67 12.75
CA ASP A 79 15.13 5.48 13.44
C ASP A 79 14.63 6.77 14.12
N ARG A 80 14.16 7.75 13.32
CA ARG A 80 13.58 9.00 13.84
C ARG A 80 12.06 9.04 13.82
N TYR A 81 11.39 8.18 13.06
CA TYR A 81 9.99 8.42 12.70
C TYR A 81 8.93 7.48 13.29
N LEU A 82 9.27 6.30 13.83
CA LEU A 82 8.21 5.33 14.16
C LEU A 82 8.32 4.62 15.52
N GLY A 83 9.39 4.80 16.30
CA GLY A 83 9.55 4.05 17.57
C GLY A 83 9.54 2.53 17.39
N ILE A 84 9.66 2.05 16.15
CA ILE A 84 9.78 0.63 15.80
C ILE A 84 11.21 0.25 16.13
N ARG A 85 11.40 -0.63 17.13
CA ARG A 85 12.73 -1.13 17.50
C ARG A 85 13.43 -1.69 16.26
N LYS A 86 14.75 -1.49 16.19
CA LYS A 86 15.74 -1.94 15.18
C LYS A 86 15.65 -3.36 14.62
N ASN A 87 14.71 -4.20 15.05
CA ASN A 87 14.59 -5.58 14.62
C ASN A 87 13.16 -5.86 14.14
N THR A 88 13.06 -6.11 12.82
CA THR A 88 12.31 -7.21 12.15
C THR A 88 11.34 -6.83 11.03
N SER A 89 10.91 -5.57 10.83
CA SER A 89 9.87 -5.27 9.82
C SER A 89 10.25 -4.17 8.83
N PHE A 90 10.41 -4.54 7.56
CA PHE A 90 10.70 -3.61 6.45
C PHE A 90 9.50 -2.69 6.16
N PHE A 91 9.75 -1.38 6.09
CA PHE A 91 8.72 -0.33 6.10
C PHE A 91 7.60 -0.47 5.04
N PRO A 92 7.88 -0.78 3.76
CA PRO A 92 6.83 -1.07 2.77
C PRO A 92 5.85 -2.18 3.17
N PHE A 93 6.26 -3.15 4.00
CA PHE A 93 5.34 -4.16 4.54
C PHE A 93 4.56 -3.65 5.75
N VAL A 94 5.16 -2.80 6.60
CA VAL A 94 4.45 -2.09 7.66
C VAL A 94 3.29 -1.27 7.07
N MET A 95 3.47 -0.67 5.89
CA MET A 95 2.40 0.04 5.20
C MET A 95 1.20 -0.85 4.87
N LEU A 96 1.38 -2.13 4.58
CA LEU A 96 0.27 -3.06 4.32
C LEU A 96 -0.56 -3.33 5.59
N ILE A 97 0.11 -3.37 6.75
CA ILE A 97 -0.54 -3.50 8.06
C ILE A 97 -1.33 -2.22 8.37
N VAL A 98 -0.72 -1.04 8.17
CA VAL A 98 -1.38 0.25 8.39
C VAL A 98 -2.55 0.45 7.42
N LEU A 99 -2.41 0.01 6.16
CA LEU A 99 -3.48 0.03 5.17
C LEU A 99 -4.73 -0.71 5.66
N ARG A 100 -4.58 -1.92 6.24
CA ARG A 100 -5.71 -2.67 6.81
C ARG A 100 -6.41 -1.87 7.91
N LYS A 101 -5.63 -1.24 8.81
CA LYS A 101 -6.15 -0.45 9.93
C LYS A 101 -6.91 0.78 9.44
N GLU A 102 -6.32 1.55 8.52
CA GLU A 102 -6.93 2.75 7.95
C GLU A 102 -8.20 2.42 7.17
N LEU A 103 -8.18 1.32 6.40
CA LEU A 103 -9.37 0.84 5.68
C LEU A 103 -10.48 0.42 6.65
N LYS A 104 -10.15 -0.27 7.75
CA LYS A 104 -11.11 -0.64 8.79
C LYS A 104 -11.78 0.60 9.37
N LEU A 105 -10.98 1.60 9.76
CA LEU A 105 -11.48 2.87 10.28
C LEU A 105 -12.36 3.60 9.26
N PHE A 106 -11.96 3.64 7.99
CA PHE A 106 -12.76 4.24 6.93
C PHE A 106 -14.11 3.53 6.78
N PHE A 107 -14.13 2.20 6.80
CA PHE A 107 -15.35 1.41 6.65
C PHE A 107 -16.28 1.62 7.84
N SER A 108 -15.76 1.54 9.07
CA SER A 108 -16.55 1.77 10.28
C SER A 108 -17.18 3.17 10.29
N ARG A 109 -16.42 4.22 9.98
CA ARG A 109 -16.95 5.61 9.95
C ARG A 109 -18.01 5.85 8.89
N ASN A 110 -18.02 5.05 7.82
CA ASN A 110 -18.98 5.17 6.72
C ASN A 110 -20.06 4.07 6.73
N ASN A 111 -20.18 3.31 7.83
CA ASN A 111 -21.14 2.21 7.99
C ASN A 111 -21.07 1.17 6.85
N LEU A 112 -19.86 0.86 6.39
CA LEU A 112 -19.61 -0.16 5.37
C LEU A 112 -19.38 -1.54 6.00
N PRO A 113 -19.84 -2.64 5.36
CA PRO A 113 -19.57 -4.00 5.78
C PRO A 113 -18.08 -4.29 6.05
N LEU A 114 -17.75 -4.69 7.28
CA LEU A 114 -16.36 -4.98 7.70
C LEU A 114 -15.87 -6.39 7.34
N MET A 115 -16.75 -7.25 6.81
CA MET A 115 -16.44 -8.65 6.51
C MET A 115 -15.23 -8.81 5.56
N LEU A 116 -15.01 -7.88 4.62
CA LEU A 116 -13.85 -7.87 3.75
C LEU A 116 -12.52 -7.70 4.51
N ILE A 117 -12.57 -7.00 5.65
CA ILE A 117 -11.40 -6.55 6.42
C ILE A 117 -11.17 -7.45 7.64
N ASP A 118 -12.24 -7.94 8.28
CA ASP A 118 -12.15 -8.76 9.49
C ASP A 118 -11.88 -10.24 9.19
N ASP A 119 -12.30 -10.75 8.04
CA ASP A 119 -11.94 -12.09 7.56
C ASP A 119 -10.54 -12.07 6.94
N ASP A 120 -9.62 -12.83 7.53
CA ASP A 120 -8.23 -12.87 7.08
C ASP A 120 -8.05 -13.38 5.65
N LYS A 121 -8.85 -14.34 5.20
CA LYS A 121 -8.75 -14.89 3.83
C LYS A 121 -9.27 -13.88 2.81
N LYS A 122 -10.37 -13.20 3.13
CA LYS A 122 -10.91 -12.13 2.27
C LYS A 122 -9.97 -10.93 2.21
N TRP A 123 -9.40 -10.54 3.36
CA TRP A 123 -8.40 -9.49 3.42
C TRP A 123 -7.16 -9.84 2.61
N GLU A 124 -6.60 -11.05 2.77
CA GLU A 124 -5.46 -11.52 1.96
C GLU A 124 -5.75 -11.44 0.47
N ARG A 125 -6.92 -11.92 0.05
CA ARG A 125 -7.32 -11.87 -1.36
C ARG A 125 -7.42 -10.44 -1.86
N PHE A 126 -7.98 -9.53 -1.06
CA PHE A 126 -8.11 -8.13 -1.40
C PHE A 126 -6.75 -7.43 -1.49
N LEU A 127 -5.88 -7.65 -0.49
CA LEU A 127 -4.51 -7.13 -0.47
C LEU A 127 -3.71 -7.62 -1.67
N PHE A 128 -3.83 -8.90 -2.01
CA PHE A 128 -3.21 -9.48 -3.19
C PHE A 128 -3.63 -8.76 -4.47
N LEU A 129 -4.92 -8.46 -4.61
CA LEU A 129 -5.43 -7.73 -5.77
C LEU A 129 -4.96 -6.27 -5.78
N ILE A 130 -4.88 -5.59 -4.63
CA ILE A 130 -4.26 -4.25 -4.53
C ILE A 130 -2.82 -4.30 -5.04
N LEU A 131 -2.03 -5.27 -4.55
CA LEU A 131 -0.64 -5.43 -4.93
C LEU A 131 -0.50 -5.74 -6.42
N ARG A 132 -1.40 -6.52 -7.01
CA ARG A 132 -1.42 -6.77 -8.47
C ARG A 132 -1.73 -5.52 -9.28
N VAL A 133 -2.60 -4.64 -8.78
CA VAL A 133 -2.92 -3.37 -9.45
C VAL A 133 -1.70 -2.46 -9.51
N ILE A 134 -0.90 -2.41 -8.44
CA ILE A 134 0.29 -1.55 -8.36
C ILE A 134 1.60 -2.26 -8.71
N ILE A 135 1.52 -3.56 -9.04
CA ILE A 135 2.69 -4.32 -9.45
C ILE A 135 3.22 -3.67 -10.71
N ASP A 136 4.52 -3.48 -10.76
CA ASP A 136 5.18 -2.75 -11.82
C ASP A 136 4.94 -1.23 -11.90
N CYS A 137 4.15 -0.60 -11.03
CA CYS A 137 4.05 0.86 -10.93
C CYS A 137 5.12 1.40 -9.97
N PRO A 138 6.22 2.02 -10.45
CA PRO A 138 7.31 2.44 -9.57
C PRO A 138 6.98 3.70 -8.78
N LEU A 139 7.57 3.77 -7.58
CA LEU A 139 7.79 4.99 -6.83
C LEU A 139 9.13 5.56 -7.26
N ILE A 140 9.14 6.82 -7.69
CA ILE A 140 10.32 7.52 -8.19
C ILE A 140 10.63 8.68 -7.26
N SER A 141 11.91 8.84 -6.94
CA SER A 141 12.42 10.04 -6.28
C SER A 141 13.50 10.69 -7.13
N ASN A 142 13.46 12.02 -7.21
CA ASN A 142 14.49 12.85 -7.84
C ASN A 142 15.53 13.36 -6.84
N SER A 143 15.37 13.05 -5.54
CA SER A 143 16.31 13.39 -4.47
C SER A 143 16.66 12.16 -3.62
N GLY A 144 17.55 12.30 -2.65
CA GLY A 144 17.90 11.22 -1.72
C GLY A 144 18.76 10.12 -2.34
N TYR A 145 19.01 9.08 -1.56
CA TYR A 145 19.82 7.91 -1.89
C TYR A 145 19.05 6.85 -2.68
N ILE A 146 17.74 6.73 -2.44
CA ILE A 146 16.87 5.83 -3.20
C ILE A 146 16.37 6.55 -4.46
N ARG A 147 16.57 5.93 -5.62
CA ARG A 147 16.08 6.42 -6.93
C ARG A 147 14.66 5.91 -7.21
N GLU A 148 14.44 4.63 -6.95
CA GLU A 148 13.21 3.93 -7.33
C GLU A 148 12.87 2.84 -6.31
N GLY A 149 11.59 2.65 -6.03
CA GLY A 149 11.07 1.50 -5.29
C GLY A 149 9.82 0.93 -5.96
N ARG A 150 9.70 -0.39 -6.07
CA ARG A 150 8.50 -1.00 -6.67
C ARG A 150 8.23 -2.41 -6.16
N PHE A 151 6.94 -2.78 -6.16
CA PHE A 151 6.55 -4.18 -6.04
C PHE A 151 6.78 -4.89 -7.37
N ILE A 152 7.35 -6.10 -7.31
CA ILE A 152 7.60 -6.93 -8.51
C ILE A 152 6.89 -8.27 -8.41
N ASN A 153 6.60 -8.84 -9.58
CA ASN A 153 5.89 -10.10 -9.73
C ASN A 153 6.69 -11.28 -9.17
N PHE A 154 5.97 -12.27 -8.63
CA PHE A 154 6.53 -13.50 -8.07
C PHE A 154 6.27 -14.68 -9.00
N LYS A 155 7.24 -15.60 -9.14
CA LYS A 155 7.00 -16.91 -9.79
C LYS A 155 6.25 -17.89 -8.86
N HIS A 156 6.32 -17.70 -7.53
CA HIS A 156 5.68 -18.58 -6.54
C HIS A 156 4.70 -17.81 -5.63
N LYS A 157 3.45 -18.28 -5.60
CA LYS A 157 2.20 -17.59 -5.20
C LYS A 157 2.07 -17.03 -3.77
N LYS A 158 3.13 -16.84 -3.00
CA LYS A 158 3.02 -16.45 -1.57
C LYS A 158 3.94 -15.33 -1.10
N ASN A 159 4.91 -14.91 -1.90
CA ASN A 159 5.88 -13.91 -1.45
C ASN A 159 5.57 -12.53 -2.03
N ILE A 160 5.61 -11.49 -1.19
CA ILE A 160 5.58 -10.10 -1.64
C ILE A 160 7.02 -9.63 -1.75
N ILE A 161 7.41 -9.16 -2.94
CA ILE A 161 8.77 -8.69 -3.21
C ILE A 161 8.74 -7.19 -3.47
N PHE A 162 9.58 -6.46 -2.78
CA PHE A 162 9.80 -5.04 -3.01
C PHE A 162 11.26 -4.80 -3.39
N LYS A 163 11.47 -4.17 -4.53
CA LYS A 163 12.79 -3.89 -5.09
C LYS A 163 13.10 -2.40 -4.98
N LEU A 164 14.27 -2.07 -4.46
CA LEU A 164 14.83 -0.72 -4.40
C LEU A 164 15.99 -0.61 -5.37
N LYS A 165 16.02 0.48 -6.15
CA LYS A 165 17.21 0.91 -6.88
C LYS A 165 17.79 2.14 -6.21
N LEU A 166 19.06 2.05 -5.86
CA LEU A 166 19.85 3.10 -5.23
C LEU A 166 20.53 3.94 -6.33
N ARG A 167 20.93 5.17 -6.00
CA ARG A 167 21.57 6.07 -6.96
C ARG A 167 23.00 5.69 -7.34
N ASP A 168 23.67 4.92 -6.50
CA ASP A 168 25.01 4.36 -6.76
C ASP A 168 24.97 3.16 -7.72
N GLY A 169 23.78 2.80 -8.23
CA GLY A 169 23.57 1.66 -9.13
C GLY A 169 23.21 0.36 -8.40
N ASN A 170 23.36 0.31 -7.07
CA ASN A 170 23.05 -0.86 -6.28
C ASN A 170 21.53 -1.11 -6.24
N THR A 171 21.17 -2.38 -6.11
CA THR A 171 19.78 -2.81 -6.00
C THR A 171 19.61 -3.61 -4.72
N GLN A 172 18.50 -3.39 -4.00
CA GLN A 172 18.16 -4.11 -2.79
C GLN A 172 16.79 -4.76 -2.95
N THR A 173 16.68 -6.03 -2.57
CA THR A 173 15.45 -6.82 -2.70
C THR A 173 14.96 -7.25 -1.32
N PHE A 174 13.67 -7.01 -1.05
CA PHE A 174 13.02 -7.37 0.20
C PHE A 174 11.92 -8.37 -0.08
N ILE A 175 11.91 -9.47 0.68
CA ILE A 175 10.95 -10.55 0.49
C ILE A 175 10.18 -10.76 1.80
N SER A 176 8.86 -10.69 1.74
CA SER A 176 7.98 -11.17 2.79
C SER A 176 7.58 -12.61 2.47
N LYS A 177 7.99 -13.57 3.33
CA LYS A 177 7.68 -15.01 3.20
C LYS A 177 6.38 -15.42 3.88
N ASN A 178 5.92 -14.63 4.87
CA ASN A 178 4.63 -14.77 5.57
C ASN A 178 4.25 -13.46 6.28
N LYS A 179 2.99 -13.33 6.67
CA LYS A 179 2.35 -12.09 7.19
C LYS A 179 3.10 -11.34 8.30
N ASN A 180 3.95 -12.02 9.08
CA ASN A 180 4.54 -11.48 10.32
C ASN A 180 6.07 -11.58 10.40
N ASP A 181 6.75 -12.17 9.40
CA ASP A 181 8.22 -12.33 9.42
C ASP A 181 8.84 -11.80 8.12
N PHE A 182 9.75 -10.83 8.25
CA PHE A 182 10.35 -10.10 7.14
C PHE A 182 11.87 -10.23 7.19
N ILE A 183 12.47 -10.67 6.08
CA ILE A 183 13.91 -10.90 5.99
C ILE A 183 14.44 -10.06 4.82
N LYS A 184 15.46 -9.24 5.08
CA LYS A 184 16.28 -8.64 4.01
C LYS A 184 16.99 -9.78 3.30
N THR A 185 16.85 -9.87 1.99
CA THR A 185 17.56 -10.89 1.20
C THR A 185 18.42 -10.19 0.19
N ASP A 186 19.74 -10.29 0.33
CA ASP A 186 20.67 -9.92 -0.73
C ASP A 186 20.51 -10.97 -1.83
N ILE A 187 19.63 -10.71 -2.79
CA ILE A 187 19.51 -11.52 -4.00
C ILE A 187 19.88 -10.62 -5.16
N ASP A 188 21.04 -10.92 -5.72
CA ASP A 188 21.61 -10.35 -6.94
C ASP A 188 20.71 -10.60 -8.16
#